data_AF-A0A7R9X960-F1
#
_entry.id   AF-A0A7R9X960-F1
#
_cell.length_a   1.000
_cell.length_b   1.000
_cell.length_c   1.000
_cell.angle_alpha   90.00
_cell.angle_beta   90.00
_cell.angle_gamma   90.00
#
_symmetry.space_group_name_H-M   'P 1'
#
loop_
_entity.id
_entity.type
_entity.pdbx_description
1 polymer ?
#
loop_
_entity_poly.entity_id
_entity_poly.type
_entity_poly.pdbx_seq_one_letter_code
_entity_poly.pdbx_strand_id
1 'polypeptide(L)'
;GNVSAGLSVLVARDIQCSAVTSIRRQHYEYQKLKVFTNQTTLNIINLYVKPTRVADNYPIPLLFEELSGRSAVVIAGDFNIHAPNLI
;
A
#
# COMPACT_ATOMS: atom_id res chain seq x y z
N GLY A 1 -10.88 -7.44 -34.46
CA GLY A 1 -9.80 -6.47 -34.24
C GLY A 1 -8.98 -6.94 -33.05
N ASN A 2 -7.71 -7.25 -33.26
CA ASN A 2 -6.84 -7.76 -32.20
C ASN A 2 -6.41 -6.60 -31.31
N VAL A 3 -6.91 -6.56 -30.08
CA VAL A 3 -6.46 -5.60 -29.07
C VAL A 3 -5.21 -6.20 -28.43
N SER A 4 -4.05 -5.81 -28.94
CA SER A 4 -2.76 -6.05 -28.29
C SER A 4 -2.72 -5.19 -27.02
N ALA A 5 -2.85 -5.80 -25.85
CA ALA A 5 -2.46 -5.17 -24.59
C ALA A 5 -0.93 -5.04 -24.59
N GLY A 6 -0.44 -3.91 -25.09
CA GLY A 6 0.98 -3.57 -25.02
C GLY A 6 1.37 -3.46 -23.55
N LEU A 7 2.27 -4.33 -23.08
CA LEU A 7 2.94 -4.17 -21.81
C LEU A 7 3.86 -2.94 -21.92
N SER A 8 3.35 -1.77 -21.58
CA SER A 8 4.15 -0.56 -21.44
C SER A 8 4.93 -0.63 -20.13
N VAL A 9 6.13 -1.22 -20.19
CA VAL A 9 7.11 -1.04 -19.12
C VAL A 9 7.59 0.40 -19.21
N LEU A 10 6.98 1.28 -18.42
CA LEU A 10 7.47 2.64 -18.22
C LEU A 10 8.80 2.52 -17.47
N VAL A 11 9.91 2.44 -18.22
CA VAL A 11 11.26 2.62 -17.66
C VAL A 11 11.38 4.11 -17.36
N ALA A 12 10.82 4.55 -16.23
CA ALA A 12 11.03 5.88 -15.73
C ALA A 12 12.54 6.01 -15.43
N ARG A 13 13.26 6.76 -16.28
CA ARG A 13 14.70 7.01 -16.11
C ARG A 13 15.00 7.85 -14.85
N ASP A 14 13.97 8.44 -14.27
CA ASP A 14 14.01 9.25 -13.05
C ASP A 14 13.13 8.62 -11.96
N ILE A 15 13.39 7.37 -11.58
CA ILE A 15 12.78 6.80 -10.37
C ILE A 15 13.62 7.20 -9.17
N GLN A 16 13.00 7.95 -8.27
CA GLN A 16 13.57 8.28 -6.97
C GLN A 16 12.78 7.59 -5.87
N CYS A 17 13.51 7.19 -4.83
CA CYS A 17 12.96 6.49 -3.69
C CYS A 17 13.29 7.27 -2.41
N SER A 18 12.32 7.39 -1.51
CA SER A 18 12.60 7.87 -0.16
C SER A 18 13.36 6.81 0.65
N ALA A 19 13.94 7.22 1.77
CA ALA A 19 14.26 6.26 2.82
C ALA A 19 13.00 5.51 3.25
N VAL A 20 13.16 4.25 3.66
CA VAL A 20 12.07 3.47 4.24
C VAL A 20 11.77 4.02 5.63
N THR A 21 10.53 4.40 5.88
CA THR A 21 10.06 4.81 7.20
C THR A 21 9.27 3.69 7.85
N SER A 22 9.49 3.44 9.14
CA SER A 22 8.73 2.45 9.92
C SER A 22 7.85 3.16 10.93
N ILE A 23 6.58 2.79 10.96
CA ILE A 23 5.56 3.40 11.82
C ILE A 23 4.88 2.30 12.62
N ARG A 24 4.85 2.49 13.94
CA ARG A 24 4.13 1.62 14.87
C ARG A 24 2.96 2.36 15.48
N ARG A 25 1.80 1.70 15.47
CA ARG A 25 0.57 2.16 16.11
C ARG A 25 0.08 1.08 17.07
N GLN A 26 -0.94 1.43 17.83
CA GLN A 26 -1.56 0.50 18.77
C GLN A 26 -2.02 -0.80 18.08
N HIS A 27 -2.67 -0.69 16.91
CA HIS A 27 -3.35 -1.80 16.24
C HIS A 27 -2.61 -2.33 15.00
N TYR A 28 -1.60 -1.63 14.50
CA TYR A 28 -0.89 -2.02 13.28
C TYR A 28 0.51 -1.42 13.26
N GLU A 29 1.36 -2.00 12.44
CA GLU A 29 2.71 -1.53 12.14
C GLU A 29 2.90 -1.56 10.64
N TYR A 30 3.57 -0.56 10.08
CA TYR A 30 3.85 -0.55 8.65
C TYR A 30 5.20 0.07 8.31
N GLN A 31 5.78 -0.42 7.23
CA GLN A 31 6.91 0.19 6.55
C GLN A 31 6.40 0.88 5.29
N LYS A 32 6.89 2.09 5.01
CA LYS A 32 6.53 2.86 3.83
C LYS A 32 7.77 3.22 3.02
N LEU A 33 7.71 2.94 1.73
CA LEU A 33 8.61 3.44 0.71
C LEU A 33 7.82 4.35 -0.23
N LYS A 34 8.28 5.59 -0.42
CA LYS A 34 7.75 6.45 -1.48
C LYS A 34 8.61 6.27 -2.72
N VAL A 35 7.99 5.84 -3.81
CA VAL A 35 8.57 5.81 -5.14
C VAL A 35 7.97 6.94 -5.93
N PHE A 36 8.78 7.86 -6.42
CA PHE A 36 8.30 9.01 -7.16
C PHE A 36 9.07 9.17 -8.47
N THR A 37 8.32 9.58 -9.49
CA THR A 37 8.82 10.01 -10.79
C THR A 37 8.40 11.45 -10.99
N ASN A 38 8.82 12.06 -12.10
CA ASN A 38 8.39 13.42 -12.46
C ASN A 38 6.87 13.57 -12.60
N GLN A 39 6.12 12.47 -12.74
CA GLN A 39 4.68 12.48 -13.04
C GLN A 39 3.82 11.87 -11.93
N THR A 40 4.37 10.96 -11.12
CA THR A 40 3.58 10.22 -10.14
C THR A 40 4.34 9.98 -8.85
N THR A 41 3.60 9.83 -7.77
CA THR A 41 4.11 9.32 -6.50
C THR A 41 3.28 8.10 -6.12
N LEU A 42 3.99 7.01 -5.85
CA LEU A 42 3.48 5.74 -5.38
C LEU A 42 3.97 5.48 -3.96
N ASN A 43 3.07 5.23 -3.03
CA ASN A 43 3.40 4.76 -1.70
C ASN A 43 3.28 3.23 -1.68
N ILE A 44 4.40 2.55 -1.44
CA ILE A 44 4.43 1.10 -1.24
C ILE A 44 4.49 0.84 0.25
N ILE A 45 3.56 0.03 0.75
CA ILE A 45 3.36 -0.20 2.17
C ILE A 45 3.36 -1.69 2.47
N ASN A 46 4.28 -2.10 3.34
CA ASN A 46 4.25 -3.41 3.97
C ASN A 46 3.57 -3.27 5.34
N LEU A 47 2.37 -3.81 5.47
CA LEU A 47 1.49 -3.66 6.63
C LEU A 47 1.43 -4.97 7.44
N TYR A 48 1.51 -4.84 8.75
CA TYR A 48 1.13 -5.88 9.70
C TYR A 48 0.02 -5.34 10.60
N VAL A 49 -1.18 -5.90 10.49
CA VAL A 49 -2.30 -5.60 11.38
C VAL A 49 -2.26 -6.60 12.53
N LYS A 50 -2.30 -6.12 13.77
CA LYS A 50 -2.30 -7.01 14.93
C LYS A 50 -3.62 -7.80 14.98
N PRO A 51 -3.59 -9.09 15.36
CA PRO A 51 -4.82 -9.87 15.52
C PRO A 51 -5.76 -9.19 16.52
N THR A 52 -6.94 -8.76 16.08
CA THR A 52 -8.00 -8.25 16.95
C THR A 52 -9.01 -9.35 17.22
N ARG A 53 -9.44 -9.52 18.48
CA ARG A 53 -10.54 -10.44 18.82
C ARG A 53 -11.91 -9.90 18.42
N VAL A 54 -11.97 -8.65 17.98
CA VAL A 54 -13.18 -7.92 17.60
C VAL A 54 -13.06 -7.60 16.12
N ALA A 55 -13.93 -8.20 15.31
CA ALA A 55 -13.95 -8.05 13.85
C ALA A 55 -14.37 -6.65 13.38
N ASP A 56 -14.93 -5.83 14.27
CA ASP A 56 -15.71 -4.66 13.86
C ASP A 56 -14.90 -3.36 13.75
N ASN A 57 -13.65 -3.32 14.24
CA ASN A 57 -12.82 -2.11 14.24
C ASN A 57 -11.46 -2.35 13.59
N TYR A 58 -11.47 -2.76 12.32
CA TYR A 58 -10.23 -2.83 11.55
C TYR A 58 -9.62 -1.44 11.38
N PRO A 59 -8.33 -1.25 11.66
CA PRO A 59 -7.68 0.06 11.60
C PRO A 59 -7.40 0.55 10.16
N ILE A 60 -7.92 -0.16 9.15
CA ILE A 60 -7.68 0.12 7.73
C ILE A 60 -8.17 1.53 7.32
N PRO A 61 -9.36 2.02 7.74
CA PRO A 61 -9.78 3.38 7.42
C PRO A 61 -8.81 4.45 7.94
N LEU A 62 -8.32 4.29 9.18
CA LEU A 62 -7.32 5.20 9.78
C LEU A 62 -6.00 5.19 9.00
N LEU A 63 -5.59 4.02 8.52
CA LEU A 63 -4.42 3.90 7.64
C LEU A 63 -4.63 4.67 6.33
N PHE A 64 -5.80 4.57 5.70
CA PHE A 64 -6.10 5.32 4.49
C PHE A 64 -6.15 6.83 4.72
N GLU A 65 -6.65 7.30 5.86
CA GLU A 65 -6.61 8.72 6.23
C GLU A 65 -5.16 9.22 6.40
N GLU A 66 -4.31 8.47 7.12
CA GLU A 66 -2.87 8.80 7.29
C GLU A 66 -2.11 8.86 5.95
N LEU A 67 -2.58 8.11 4.96
CA LEU A 67 -1.97 8.00 3.64
C LEU A 67 -2.70 8.84 2.58
N SER A 68 -3.78 9.51 2.98
CA SER A 68 -4.65 10.24 2.05
C SER A 68 -3.89 11.41 1.43
N GLY A 69 -3.77 11.36 0.12
CA GLY A 69 -3.08 12.34 -0.72
C GLY A 69 -3.31 12.00 -2.20
N ARG A 70 -2.83 12.83 -3.13
CA ARG A 70 -2.96 12.58 -4.59
C ARG A 70 -2.02 11.48 -5.11
N SER A 71 -1.59 10.56 -4.26
CA SER A 71 -0.61 9.52 -4.60
C SER A 71 -1.29 8.17 -4.68
N ALA A 72 -0.87 7.34 -5.62
CA ALA A 72 -1.29 5.94 -5.63
C ALA A 72 -0.71 5.23 -4.39
N VAL A 73 -1.45 4.29 -3.82
CA VAL A 73 -1.03 3.52 -2.66
C VAL A 73 -1.20 2.03 -2.96
N VAL A 74 -0.13 1.27 -2.74
CA VAL A 74 -0.15 -0.19 -2.77
C VAL A 74 0.14 -0.68 -1.36
N ILE A 75 -0.80 -1.43 -0.79
CA ILE A 75 -0.70 -2.01 0.56
C ILE A 75 -0.65 -3.52 0.40
N ALA A 76 0.40 -4.12 0.93
CA ALA A 76 0.57 -5.57 1.00
C ALA A 76 1.03 -5.95 2.41
N GLY A 77 0.83 -7.22 2.79
CA GLY A 77 1.29 -7.76 4.07
C GLY A 77 0.23 -8.61 4.74
N ASP A 78 0.37 -8.77 6.06
CA ASP A 78 -0.53 -9.59 6.86
C ASP A 78 -1.59 -8.73 7.53
N PHE A 79 -2.81 -8.85 7.03
CA PHE A 79 -3.97 -8.14 7.57
C PHE A 79 -4.60 -8.85 8.78
N ASN A 80 -4.20 -10.10 9.07
CA ASN A 80 -4.84 -10.94 10.08
C ASN A 80 -6.37 -10.98 9.96
N ILE A 81 -6.87 -10.98 8.72
CA ILE A 81 -8.29 -11.09 8.38
C ILE A 81 -8.53 -12.47 7.79
N HIS A 82 -9.52 -13.17 8.34
CA HIS A 82 -10.06 -14.32 7.65
C HIS A 82 -11.03 -13.81 6.57
N ALA A 83 -10.66 -13.92 5.31
CA ALA A 83 -11.52 -13.59 4.17
C ALA A 83 -12.09 -14.89 3.58
N PRO A 84 -13.23 -15.39 4.07
CA PRO A 84 -13.70 -16.74 3.74
C PRO A 84 -14.09 -16.93 2.26
N ASN A 85 -14.13 -15.87 1.43
CA ASN A 85 -14.68 -15.92 0.07
C ASN A 85 -13.79 -15.25 -1.01
N LEU A 86 -12.47 -15.14 -0.80
CA LEU A 86 -11.55 -14.69 -1.86
C LEU A 86 -11.01 -15.92 -2.61
N ILE A 87 -11.68 -16.30 -3.71
CA ILE A 87 -11.17 -17.22 -4.75
C ILE A 87 -11.21 -16.46 -6.08
#